data_AF-Q4DLP3-F1
#
_entry.id   AF-Q4DLP3-F1
#
_cell.length_a   1.000
_cell.length_b   1.000
_cell.length_c   1.000
_cell.angle_alpha   90.00
_cell.angle_beta   90.00
_cell.angle_gamma   90.00
#
_symmetry.space_group_name_H-M   'P 1'
#
loop_
_entity.id
_entity.type
_entity.pdbx_description
1 polymer ?
#
loop_
_entity_poly.entity_id
_entity_poly.type
_entity_poly.pdbx_seq_one_letter_code
_entity_poly.pdbx_strand_id
1 'polypeptide(L)'
;MNSEGRRKGRGEEDGDVVRLKYRMPRMSFAPMFLLFFFLNYLAWFTTVNEDGTDLVMSPYVATLKARKAHALRNEEYPFDMQLFFEDVVLRNLFRLSQLFGGMKGVRLIWCFAWLVHCMELGIAFRICFSCRARTAVFAVYCLFTVAGGITQLLPLIEARDAYLLLLQKKKNKKE
;
A
#
# COMPACT_ATOMS: atom_id res chain seq x y z
N MET A 1 -2.92 -54.29 14.35
CA MET A 1 -2.04 -53.12 14.56
C MET A 1 -2.89 -51.87 14.41
N ASN A 2 -3.10 -51.15 15.51
CA ASN A 2 -3.93 -49.95 15.59
C ASN A 2 -3.14 -48.74 15.10
N SER A 3 -3.55 -48.15 13.99
CA SER A 3 -3.11 -46.82 13.56
C SER A 3 -4.24 -46.06 12.86
N GLU A 4 -5.38 -45.92 13.52
CA GLU A 4 -6.44 -44.97 13.11
C GLU A 4 -6.65 -43.93 14.21
N GLY A 5 -5.55 -43.25 14.56
CA GLY A 5 -5.55 -42.06 15.38
C GLY A 5 -6.10 -40.87 14.59
N ARG A 6 -7.43 -40.77 14.53
CA ARG A 6 -8.23 -39.54 14.45
C ARG A 6 -7.50 -38.29 13.88
N ARG A 7 -7.51 -38.13 12.55
CA ARG A 7 -7.56 -36.79 11.95
C ARG A 7 -9.00 -36.29 11.98
N LYS A 8 -9.55 -36.05 13.17
CA LYS A 8 -10.95 -35.61 13.34
C LYS A 8 -10.99 -34.07 13.41
N GLY A 9 -11.36 -33.47 12.29
CA GLY A 9 -12.19 -32.25 12.21
C GLY A 9 -11.60 -30.95 12.77
N ARG A 10 -10.72 -30.28 12.01
CA ARG A 10 -10.44 -28.84 12.23
C ARG A 10 -11.21 -27.93 11.26
N GLY A 11 -12.15 -28.46 10.47
CA GLY A 11 -12.77 -27.73 9.37
C GLY A 11 -14.29 -27.54 9.42
N GLU A 12 -15.04 -28.29 10.23
CA GLU A 12 -16.49 -28.45 10.01
C GLU A 12 -17.43 -27.55 10.82
N GLU A 13 -16.98 -26.78 11.80
CA GLU A 13 -17.91 -25.96 12.61
C GLU A 13 -18.11 -24.52 12.12
N ASP A 14 -17.37 -24.04 11.11
CA ASP A 14 -17.56 -22.66 10.63
C ASP A 14 -18.72 -22.51 9.62
N GLY A 15 -19.51 -23.58 9.42
CA GLY A 15 -20.60 -23.63 8.45
C GLY A 15 -21.78 -22.69 8.77
N ASP A 16 -22.00 -22.34 10.03
CA ASP A 16 -23.15 -21.49 10.40
C ASP A 16 -22.78 -20.02 10.63
N VAL A 17 -21.50 -19.67 10.88
CA VAL A 17 -21.15 -18.27 11.17
C VAL A 17 -20.83 -17.53 9.88
N VAL A 18 -21.74 -16.64 9.46
CA VAL A 18 -21.44 -15.67 8.39
C VAL A 18 -20.32 -14.76 8.90
N ARG A 19 -19.21 -14.68 8.16
CA ARG A 19 -18.04 -13.84 8.48
C ARG A 19 -17.67 -12.98 7.28
N LEU A 20 -17.03 -11.83 7.53
CA LEU A 20 -16.46 -11.00 6.48
C LEU A 20 -15.44 -11.78 5.65
N LYS A 21 -15.62 -11.78 4.32
CA LYS A 21 -14.67 -12.37 3.37
C LYS A 21 -13.71 -11.30 2.86
N TYR A 22 -12.49 -11.70 2.59
CA TYR A 22 -11.51 -10.81 1.96
C TYR A 22 -11.88 -10.56 0.49
N ARG A 23 -11.68 -9.32 0.05
CA ARG A 23 -11.81 -8.85 -1.32
C ARG A 23 -10.52 -8.14 -1.69
N MET A 24 -9.96 -8.54 -2.84
CA MET A 24 -8.70 -7.99 -3.33
C MET A 24 -8.80 -6.49 -3.63
N PRO A 25 -7.68 -5.75 -3.46
CA PRO A 25 -7.60 -4.35 -3.88
C PRO A 25 -7.93 -4.19 -5.37
N ARG A 26 -8.39 -2.99 -5.73
CA ARG A 26 -8.53 -2.60 -7.15
C ARG A 26 -7.15 -2.41 -7.79
N MET A 27 -7.10 -2.44 -9.13
CA MET A 27 -5.87 -2.23 -9.90
C MET A 27 -5.15 -0.90 -9.58
N SER A 28 -5.88 0.12 -9.10
CA SER A 28 -5.33 1.40 -8.67
C SER A 28 -4.52 1.35 -7.36
N PHE A 29 -4.55 0.24 -6.62
CA PHE A 29 -3.82 0.09 -5.37
C PHE A 29 -2.31 0.18 -5.55
N ALA A 30 -1.75 -0.59 -6.50
CA ALA A 30 -0.31 -0.63 -6.73
C ALA A 30 0.31 0.74 -7.07
N PRO A 31 -0.22 1.53 -8.04
CA PRO A 31 0.34 2.84 -8.32
C PRO A 31 0.19 3.82 -7.15
N MET A 32 -0.89 3.74 -6.37
CA MET A 32 -1.08 4.60 -5.19
C MET A 32 -0.13 4.25 -4.05
N PHE A 33 0.07 2.96 -3.79
CA PHE A 33 1.06 2.47 -2.84
C PHE A 33 2.47 2.94 -3.20
N LEU A 34 2.85 2.79 -4.48
CA LEU A 34 4.16 3.24 -4.97
C LEU A 34 4.30 4.76 -4.82
N LEU A 35 3.28 5.54 -5.20
CA LEU A 35 3.31 6.99 -5.04
C LEU A 35 3.45 7.42 -3.57
N PHE A 36 2.69 6.80 -2.66
CA PHE A 36 2.80 7.08 -1.24
C PHE A 36 4.18 6.71 -0.68
N PHE A 37 4.72 5.57 -1.10
CA PHE A 37 6.07 5.15 -0.75
C PHE A 37 7.14 6.13 -1.25
N PHE A 38 7.05 6.57 -2.51
CA PHE A 38 7.98 7.56 -3.06
C PHE A 38 7.84 8.92 -2.39
N LEU A 39 6.62 9.36 -2.05
CA LEU A 39 6.42 10.60 -1.29
C LEU A 39 7.02 10.51 0.12
N ASN A 40 6.90 9.35 0.78
CA ASN A 40 7.52 9.09 2.08
C ASN A 40 9.05 9.15 1.97
N TYR A 41 9.60 8.43 0.99
CA TYR A 41 11.03 8.43 0.73
C TYR A 41 11.54 9.84 0.43
N LEU A 42 10.84 10.57 -0.44
CA LEU A 42 11.17 11.96 -0.76
C LEU A 42 11.13 12.84 0.50
N ALA A 43 10.06 12.78 1.29
CA ALA A 43 9.86 13.66 2.45
C ALA A 43 10.97 13.55 3.52
N TRP A 44 11.47 12.34 3.75
CA TRP A 44 12.30 12.02 4.93
C TRP A 44 13.68 11.47 4.62
N PHE A 45 13.89 10.86 3.46
CA PHE A 45 15.12 10.16 3.11
C PHE A 45 15.89 10.81 1.95
N THR A 46 15.47 12.00 1.52
CA THR A 46 16.20 12.79 0.52
C THR A 46 16.68 14.12 1.09
N THR A 47 17.79 14.61 0.54
CA THR A 47 18.36 15.91 0.84
C THR A 47 18.33 16.77 -0.43
N VAL A 48 18.04 18.06 -0.23
CA VAL A 48 18.08 19.06 -1.31
C VAL A 48 19.48 19.65 -1.36
N ASN A 49 19.95 20.02 -2.54
CA ASN A 49 21.19 20.77 -2.70
C ASN A 49 21.11 22.15 -2.02
N GLU A 50 22.26 22.79 -1.88
CA GLU A 50 22.37 24.10 -1.20
C GLU A 50 21.49 25.17 -1.87
N ASP A 51 21.37 25.11 -3.19
CA ASP A 51 20.55 26.06 -3.96
C ASP A 51 19.04 25.83 -3.83
N GLY A 52 18.60 24.71 -3.26
CA GLY A 52 17.18 24.36 -3.19
C GLY A 52 16.56 23.91 -4.53
N THR A 53 17.36 23.78 -5.58
CA THR A 53 16.92 23.59 -6.97
C THR A 53 16.81 22.12 -7.38
N ASP A 54 17.53 21.22 -6.73
CA ASP A 54 17.53 19.79 -7.06
C ASP A 54 17.85 18.92 -5.83
N LEU A 55 17.61 17.61 -5.96
CA LEU A 55 18.00 16.63 -4.96
C LEU A 55 19.50 16.32 -5.04
N VAL A 56 20.14 16.17 -3.88
CA VAL A 56 21.50 15.64 -3.81
C VAL A 56 21.50 14.22 -4.36
N MET A 57 22.39 13.96 -5.31
CA MET A 57 22.53 12.64 -5.91
C MET A 57 23.12 11.65 -4.90
N SER A 58 22.50 10.46 -4.79
CA SER A 58 23.07 9.40 -3.96
C SER A 58 24.41 8.92 -4.54
N PRO A 59 25.34 8.43 -3.70
CA PRO A 59 26.60 7.86 -4.18
C PRO A 59 26.38 6.71 -5.18
N TYR A 60 25.34 5.90 -4.97
CA TYR A 60 24.96 4.82 -5.88
C TYR A 60 24.66 5.36 -7.29
N VAL A 61 23.73 6.30 -7.39
CA VAL A 61 23.35 6.93 -8.66
C VAL A 61 24.54 7.63 -9.31
N ALA A 62 25.38 8.29 -8.52
CA ALA A 62 26.60 8.94 -9.00
C ALA A 62 27.55 7.94 -9.67
N THR A 63 27.82 6.80 -9.01
CA THR A 63 28.71 5.76 -9.56
C THR A 63 28.15 5.14 -10.84
N LEU A 64 26.85 4.85 -10.89
CA LEU A 64 26.21 4.30 -12.09
C LEU A 64 26.24 5.27 -13.26
N LYS A 65 25.94 6.57 -13.02
CA LYS A 65 26.02 7.58 -14.06
C LYS A 65 27.44 7.78 -14.57
N ALA A 66 28.43 7.78 -13.69
CA ALA A 66 29.84 7.86 -14.08
C ALA A 66 30.23 6.65 -14.95
N ARG A 67 29.88 5.44 -14.53
CA ARG A 67 30.13 4.22 -15.32
C ARG A 67 29.43 4.26 -16.68
N LYS A 68 28.17 4.71 -16.74
CA LYS A 68 27.42 4.87 -17.98
C LYS A 68 28.02 5.93 -18.91
N ALA A 69 28.63 6.98 -18.35
CA ALA A 69 29.32 8.01 -19.13
C ALA A 69 30.69 7.53 -19.66
N HIS A 70 31.39 6.69 -18.90
CA HIS A 70 32.66 6.08 -19.32
C HIS A 70 32.50 4.92 -20.30
N ALA A 71 31.40 4.18 -20.20
CA ALA A 71 31.04 3.16 -21.16
C ALA A 71 30.81 3.82 -22.52
N LEU A 72 31.78 3.65 -23.41
CA LEU A 72 31.68 4.04 -24.81
C LEU A 72 30.38 3.49 -25.39
N ARG A 73 29.75 4.28 -26.29
CA ARG A 73 28.41 4.18 -26.92
C ARG A 73 27.83 2.78 -27.25
N ASN A 74 28.61 1.71 -27.17
CA ASN A 74 28.31 0.36 -27.61
C ASN A 74 27.91 -0.62 -26.49
N GLU A 75 28.03 -0.26 -25.21
CA GLU A 75 27.52 -1.12 -24.13
C GLU A 75 26.06 -0.79 -23.80
N GLU A 76 25.15 -1.70 -24.13
CA GLU A 76 23.78 -1.67 -23.62
C GLU A 76 23.82 -1.85 -22.11
N TYR A 77 23.55 -0.77 -21.37
CA TYR A 77 23.41 -0.84 -19.93
C TYR A 77 22.07 -1.50 -19.57
N PRO A 78 22.07 -2.53 -18.70
CA PRO A 78 20.82 -3.09 -18.21
C PRO A 78 20.01 -2.01 -17.50
N PHE A 79 18.68 -2.10 -17.61
CA PHE A 79 17.78 -1.21 -16.89
C PHE A 79 17.99 -1.35 -15.38
N ASP A 80 18.42 -0.28 -14.74
CA ASP A 80 18.56 -0.22 -13.29
C ASP A 80 17.33 0.48 -12.67
N MET A 81 16.56 -0.29 -11.92
CA MET A 81 15.32 0.15 -11.29
C MET A 81 15.56 1.22 -10.21
N GLN A 82 16.65 1.11 -9.45
CA GLN A 82 16.98 2.07 -8.41
C GLN A 82 17.40 3.41 -9.02
N LEU A 83 18.21 3.40 -10.07
CA LEU A 83 18.56 4.59 -10.85
C LEU A 83 17.31 5.26 -11.41
N PHE A 84 16.39 4.50 -12.00
CA PHE A 84 15.14 5.05 -12.53
C PHE A 84 14.29 5.72 -11.45
N PHE A 85 14.11 5.08 -10.29
CA PHE A 85 13.31 5.65 -9.22
C PHE A 85 13.96 6.88 -8.60
N GLU A 86 15.25 6.82 -8.25
CA GLU A 86 15.92 7.95 -7.60
C GLU A 86 16.12 9.13 -8.56
N ASP A 87 16.58 8.87 -9.78
CA ASP A 87 16.98 9.93 -10.69
C ASP A 87 15.84 10.46 -11.57
N VAL A 88 14.88 9.61 -11.93
CA VAL A 88 13.73 10.02 -12.75
C VAL A 88 12.52 10.31 -11.87
N VAL A 89 12.06 9.35 -11.06
CA VAL A 89 10.79 9.49 -10.34
C VAL A 89 10.89 10.52 -9.21
N LEU A 90 11.85 10.37 -8.29
CA LEU A 90 11.97 11.28 -7.14
C LEU A 90 12.33 12.70 -7.55
N ARG A 91 13.24 12.89 -8.52
CA ARG A 91 13.56 14.24 -9.03
C ARG A 91 12.36 14.90 -9.71
N ASN A 92 11.57 14.16 -10.51
CA ASN A 92 10.36 14.74 -11.11
C ASN A 92 9.30 15.07 -10.05
N LEU A 93 9.10 14.21 -9.03
CA LEU A 93 8.24 14.51 -7.89
C LEU A 93 8.73 15.75 -7.14
N PHE A 94 10.04 15.89 -6.93
CA PHE A 94 10.63 17.07 -6.30
C PHE A 94 10.39 18.34 -7.13
N ARG A 95 10.62 18.30 -8.44
CA ARG A 95 10.34 19.44 -9.35
C ARG A 95 8.88 19.83 -9.34
N LEU A 96 7.97 18.86 -9.35
CA LEU A 96 6.53 19.13 -9.16
C LEU A 96 6.26 19.76 -7.80
N SER A 97 6.95 19.31 -6.74
CA SER A 97 6.79 19.88 -5.41
C SER A 97 7.28 21.32 -5.29
N GLN A 98 8.22 21.76 -6.13
CA GLN A 98 8.68 23.15 -6.14
C GLN A 98 7.51 24.12 -6.44
N LEU A 99 6.51 23.69 -7.21
CA LEU A 99 5.28 24.44 -7.46
C LEU A 99 4.41 24.62 -6.20
N PHE A 100 4.60 23.76 -5.19
CA PHE A 100 3.81 23.72 -3.95
C PHE A 100 4.64 24.04 -2.70
N GLY A 101 5.74 24.78 -2.85
CA GLY A 101 6.60 25.20 -1.73
C GLY A 101 7.76 24.24 -1.41
N GLY A 102 8.16 23.41 -2.37
CA GLY A 102 9.32 22.52 -2.28
C GLY A 102 9.18 21.46 -1.20
N MET A 103 10.28 21.12 -0.51
CA MET A 103 10.28 20.07 0.51
C MET A 103 9.35 20.34 1.69
N LYS A 104 9.11 21.61 2.05
CA LYS A 104 8.11 21.95 3.07
C LYS A 104 6.72 21.52 2.60
N GLY A 105 6.39 21.80 1.33
CA GLY A 105 5.17 21.34 0.68
C GLY A 105 5.05 19.81 0.67
N VAL A 106 6.10 19.10 0.26
CA VAL A 106 6.13 17.62 0.27
C VAL A 106 5.82 17.06 1.66
N ARG A 107 6.50 17.57 2.69
CA ARG A 107 6.30 17.10 4.07
C ARG A 107 4.89 17.38 4.58
N LEU A 108 4.33 18.54 4.25
CA LEU A 108 2.94 18.86 4.59
C LEU A 108 1.95 17.90 3.89
N ILE A 109 2.09 17.71 2.58
CA ILE A 109 1.27 16.77 1.80
C ILE A 109 1.37 15.37 2.41
N TRP A 110 2.57 14.93 2.75
CA TRP A 110 2.81 13.64 3.38
C TRP A 110 2.15 13.52 4.76
N CYS A 111 2.25 14.55 5.61
CA CYS A 111 1.58 14.58 6.92
C CYS A 111 0.05 14.49 6.76
N PHE A 112 -0.54 15.22 5.81
CA PHE A 112 -1.96 15.14 5.52
C PHE A 112 -2.37 13.77 4.98
N ALA A 113 -1.56 13.18 4.09
CA ALA A 113 -1.80 11.84 3.58
C ALA A 113 -1.81 10.81 4.72
N TRP A 114 -0.89 10.91 5.68
CA TRP A 114 -0.88 10.06 6.86
C TRP A 114 -2.09 10.26 7.77
N LEU A 115 -2.50 11.51 7.98
CA LEU A 115 -3.71 11.80 8.76
C LEU A 115 -4.93 11.13 8.14
N VAL A 116 -5.07 11.19 6.81
CA VAL A 116 -6.13 10.49 6.07
C VAL A 116 -6.02 8.97 6.27
N HIS A 117 -4.84 8.39 6.17
CA HIS A 117 -4.64 6.95 6.39
C HIS A 117 -5.00 6.50 7.82
N CYS A 118 -4.72 7.31 8.84
CA CYS A 118 -5.14 7.04 10.21
C CYS A 118 -6.67 6.99 10.33
N MET A 119 -7.38 7.91 9.67
CA MET A 119 -8.84 7.88 9.62
C MET A 119 -9.37 6.65 8.88
N GLU A 120 -8.80 6.33 7.72
CA GLU A 120 -9.19 5.18 6.92
C GLU A 120 -8.93 3.86 7.64
N LEU A 121 -7.83 3.75 8.38
CA LEU A 121 -7.52 2.61 9.24
C LEU A 121 -8.57 2.46 10.34
N GLY A 122 -8.99 3.56 10.96
CA GLY A 122 -10.08 3.55 11.95
C GLY A 122 -11.40 3.05 11.37
N ILE A 123 -11.76 3.49 10.15
CA ILE A 123 -12.95 2.99 9.43
C ILE A 123 -12.79 1.49 9.12
N ALA A 124 -11.63 1.09 8.61
CA ALA A 124 -11.36 -0.30 8.26
C ALA A 124 -11.44 -1.23 9.48
N PHE A 125 -10.85 -0.81 10.60
CA PHE A 125 -10.95 -1.48 11.89
C PHE A 125 -12.41 -1.66 12.30
N ARG A 126 -13.20 -0.57 12.28
CA ARG A 126 -14.62 -0.60 12.65
C ARG A 126 -15.42 -1.55 11.75
N ILE A 127 -15.19 -1.54 10.45
CA ILE A 127 -15.87 -2.46 9.51
C ILE A 127 -15.49 -3.90 9.81
N CYS A 128 -14.20 -4.21 9.91
CA CYS A 128 -13.73 -5.57 10.16
C CYS A 128 -14.26 -6.13 11.49
N PHE A 129 -14.26 -5.29 12.55
CA PHE A 129 -14.79 -5.65 13.86
C PHE A 129 -16.31 -5.90 13.81
N SER A 130 -17.07 -4.96 13.24
CA SER A 130 -18.55 -5.09 13.16
C SER A 130 -19.02 -6.24 12.26
N CYS A 131 -18.22 -6.63 11.26
CA CYS A 131 -18.52 -7.75 10.36
C CYS A 131 -17.88 -9.08 10.78
N ARG A 132 -17.37 -9.18 12.03
CA ARG A 132 -16.78 -10.41 12.59
C ARG A 132 -15.71 -11.03 11.69
N ALA A 133 -14.83 -10.20 11.15
CA ALA A 133 -13.74 -10.67 10.31
C ALA A 133 -12.86 -11.69 11.05
N ARG A 134 -12.38 -12.72 10.33
CA ARG A 134 -11.32 -13.59 10.86
C ARG A 134 -10.04 -12.77 11.06
N THR A 135 -9.21 -13.11 12.04
CA THR A 135 -7.99 -12.36 12.39
C THR A 135 -7.07 -12.12 11.18
N ALA A 136 -6.87 -13.12 10.33
CA ALA A 136 -6.06 -12.97 9.12
C ALA A 136 -6.67 -11.95 8.12
N VAL A 137 -7.99 -12.01 7.91
CA VAL A 137 -8.71 -11.08 7.02
C VAL A 137 -8.66 -9.66 7.57
N PHE A 138 -8.87 -9.52 8.88
CA PHE A 138 -8.72 -8.26 9.60
C PHE A 138 -7.32 -7.67 9.37
N ALA A 139 -6.27 -8.45 9.62
CA ALA A 139 -4.90 -8.00 9.50
C ALA A 139 -4.57 -7.56 8.06
N VAL A 140 -4.97 -8.35 7.07
CA VAL A 140 -4.75 -8.01 5.65
C VAL A 140 -5.46 -6.71 5.27
N TYR A 141 -6.72 -6.53 5.67
CA TYR A 141 -7.43 -5.27 5.41
C TYR A 141 -6.74 -4.07 6.07
N CYS A 142 -6.38 -4.17 7.35
CA CYS A 142 -5.68 -3.09 8.05
C CYS A 142 -4.32 -2.76 7.41
N LEU A 143 -3.52 -3.78 7.10
CA LEU A 143 -2.20 -3.60 6.47
C LEU A 143 -2.32 -2.94 5.09
N PHE A 144 -3.25 -3.39 4.25
CA PHE A 144 -3.44 -2.79 2.93
C PHE A 144 -4.09 -1.40 3.00
N THR A 145 -4.95 -1.12 3.98
CA THR A 145 -5.43 0.25 4.20
C THR A 145 -4.29 1.17 4.63
N VAL A 146 -3.34 0.70 5.45
CA VAL A 146 -2.14 1.49 5.79
C VAL A 146 -1.24 1.72 4.59
N ALA A 147 -1.16 0.75 3.67
CA ALA A 147 -0.29 0.84 2.51
C ALA A 147 -0.87 1.69 1.36
N GLY A 148 -2.15 1.51 1.03
CA GLY A 148 -2.79 2.12 -0.15
C GLY A 148 -4.00 2.99 0.15
N GLY A 149 -4.34 3.19 1.42
CA GLY A 149 -5.42 4.06 1.86
C GLY A 149 -6.78 3.75 1.25
N ILE A 150 -7.43 4.78 0.71
CA ILE A 150 -8.77 4.72 0.09
C ILE A 150 -8.92 3.60 -0.95
N THR A 151 -7.84 3.24 -1.65
CA THR A 151 -7.88 2.19 -2.69
C THR A 151 -8.21 0.81 -2.14
N GLN A 152 -7.90 0.56 -0.86
CA GLN A 152 -8.28 -0.65 -0.15
C GLN A 152 -9.62 -0.49 0.61
N LEU A 153 -9.96 0.73 1.02
CA LEU A 153 -11.18 1.00 1.76
C LEU A 153 -12.45 0.69 0.93
N LEU A 154 -12.43 0.99 -0.38
CA LEU A 154 -13.55 0.68 -1.28
C LEU A 154 -13.86 -0.84 -1.38
N PRO A 155 -12.89 -1.73 -1.69
CA PRO A 155 -13.08 -3.18 -1.61
C PRO A 155 -13.59 -3.67 -0.25
N LEU A 156 -13.17 -3.04 0.85
CA LEU A 156 -13.63 -3.39 2.19
C LEU A 156 -15.11 -2.99 2.41
N ILE A 157 -15.51 -1.82 1.94
CA ILE A 157 -16.92 -1.38 1.96
C ILE A 157 -17.78 -2.34 1.13
N GLU A 158 -17.34 -2.72 -0.07
CA GLU A 158 -18.04 -3.70 -0.90
C GLU A 158 -18.14 -5.08 -0.22
N ALA A 159 -17.09 -5.49 0.51
CA ALA A 159 -17.10 -6.74 1.28
C ALA A 159 -18.08 -6.67 2.47
N ARG A 160 -18.16 -5.53 3.15
CA ARG A 160 -19.16 -5.26 4.20
C ARG A 160 -20.57 -5.36 3.64
N ASP A 161 -20.84 -4.73 2.50
CA ASP A 161 -22.18 -4.72 1.90
C ASP A 161 -22.60 -6.14 1.50
N ALA A 162 -21.69 -6.91 0.91
CA ALA A 162 -21.92 -8.34 0.63
C ALA A 162 -22.17 -9.16 1.91
N TYR A 163 -21.45 -8.87 3.00
CA TYR A 163 -21.66 -9.52 4.29
C TYR A 163 -23.06 -9.21 4.88
N LEU A 164 -23.50 -7.96 4.84
CA LEU A 164 -24.82 -7.55 5.33
C LEU A 164 -25.96 -8.20 4.53
N LEU A 165 -25.80 -8.31 3.21
CA LEU A 165 -26.76 -9.02 2.35
C LEU A 165 -26.86 -10.51 2.71
N LEU A 166 -25.74 -11.17 3.04
CA LEU A 166 -25.76 -12.57 3.49
C LEU A 166 -26.45 -12.73 4.84
N LEU A 167 -26.24 -11.81 5.78
CA LEU A 167 -26.95 -11.82 7.07
C LEU A 167 -28.46 -11.67 6.90
N GLN A 168 -28.90 -10.74 6.05
CA GLN A 168 -30.32 -10.55 5.76
C GLN A 168 -30.94 -11.80 5.13
N LYS A 169 -30.28 -12.40 4.13
CA LYS A 169 -30.72 -13.66 3.52
C LYS A 169 -30.81 -14.81 4.53
N LYS A 170 -29.87 -14.88 5.48
CA LYS A 170 -29.91 -15.90 6.54
C LYS A 170 -31.07 -15.67 7.51
N LYS A 171 -31.37 -14.42 7.84
CA LYS A 171 -32.54 -14.06 8.68
C LYS A 171 -33.85 -14.49 8.02
N ASN A 172 -34.04 -14.13 6.75
CA ASN A 172 -35.26 -14.45 5.99
C ASN A 172 -35.47 -15.97 5.74
N LYS A 173 -34.44 -16.81 5.93
CA LYS A 173 -34.57 -18.28 5.83
C LYS A 173 -34.97 -18.95 7.15
N LYS A 174 -34.91 -18.22 8.26
CA LYS A 174 -35.26 -18.71 9.60
C LYS A 174 -36.68 -18.33 10.01
N GLU A 175 -37.30 -17.40 9.28
CA GLU A 175 -38.72 -17.03 9.36
C GLU A 175 -39.53 -17.92 8.42
#